data_AF-A0A132PPX4-F1
#
_entry.id   AF-A0A132PPX4-F1
#
_cell.length_a   1.000
_cell.length_b   1.000
_cell.length_c   1.000
_cell.angle_alpha   90.00
_cell.angle_beta   90.00
_cell.angle_gamma   90.00
#
_symmetry.space_group_name_H-M   'P 1'
#
loop_
_entity.id
_entity.type
_entity.pdbx_description
1 polymer ?
#
loop_
_entity_poly.entity_id
_entity_poly.type
_entity_poly.pdbx_seq_one_letter_code
_entity_poly.pdbx_strand_id
1 'polypeptide(L)'
;MSRSTEATPAEREFAADVLRNLLRRIDSENQKHEQQTVLVSHAWTEGAVFYVVYSAPPSDITWGLTRDTRESIVDLGPWTDLDEAVLYYYLLDFEENWPGRFSRQPGEPDVIRWSGDLSEDLVEHPSDIPDGYRHSPSAGDTAVESEPPGQGPVTNEPRQYGDPL
;
A
#
# COMPACT_ATOMS: atom_id res chain seq x y z
N MET A 1 1.53 26.51 -14.06
CA MET A 1 0.14 26.07 -14.32
C MET A 1 -0.39 25.55 -12.99
N SER A 2 -1.21 26.33 -12.29
CA SER A 2 -1.77 25.91 -11.01
C SER A 2 -2.83 24.85 -11.29
N ARG A 3 -2.53 23.60 -10.93
CA ARG A 3 -3.48 22.48 -10.99
C ARG A 3 -4.67 22.85 -10.10
N SER A 4 -5.91 22.69 -10.58
CA SER A 4 -7.07 22.86 -9.71
C SER A 4 -6.90 21.95 -8.50
N THR A 5 -6.96 22.54 -7.31
CA THR A 5 -6.82 21.83 -6.03
C THR A 5 -8.02 20.92 -5.76
N GLU A 6 -9.16 21.18 -6.42
CA GLU A 6 -10.39 20.44 -6.21
C GLU A 6 -10.49 19.21 -7.13
N ALA A 7 -10.59 18.03 -6.52
CA ALA A 7 -10.80 16.77 -7.22
C ALA A 7 -12.24 16.65 -7.74
N THR A 8 -12.38 16.14 -8.96
CA THR A 8 -13.65 15.76 -9.58
C THR A 8 -14.30 14.57 -8.86
N PRO A 9 -15.62 14.33 -9.01
CA PRO A 9 -16.27 13.16 -8.41
C PRO A 9 -15.64 11.83 -8.82
N ALA A 10 -15.24 11.70 -10.09
CA ALA A 10 -14.60 10.49 -10.60
C ALA A 10 -13.21 10.25 -9.97
N GLU A 11 -12.41 11.31 -9.78
CA GLU A 11 -11.12 11.18 -9.10
C GLU A 11 -11.28 10.80 -7.62
N ARG A 12 -12.31 11.32 -6.95
CA ARG A 12 -12.64 10.95 -5.56
C ARG A 12 -13.05 9.49 -5.44
N GLU A 13 -13.90 9.02 -6.35
CA GLU A 13 -14.34 7.63 -6.41
C GLU A 13 -13.16 6.71 -6.71
N PHE A 14 -12.32 7.06 -7.68
CA PHE A 14 -11.12 6.31 -8.02
C PHE A 14 -10.16 6.20 -6.83
N ALA A 15 -9.87 7.30 -6.13
CA ALA A 15 -9.01 7.26 -4.94
C ALA A 15 -9.58 6.35 -3.84
N ALA A 16 -10.90 6.39 -3.61
CA ALA A 16 -11.57 5.54 -2.63
C ALA A 16 -11.50 4.05 -3.02
N ASP A 17 -11.65 3.73 -4.30
CA ASP A 17 -11.55 2.36 -4.79
C ASP A 17 -10.10 1.85 -4.78
N VAL A 18 -9.12 2.68 -5.13
CA VAL A 18 -7.69 2.36 -4.97
C VAL A 18 -7.40 2.02 -3.52
N LEU A 19 -7.77 2.90 -2.58
CA LEU A 19 -7.52 2.68 -1.17
C LEU A 19 -8.19 1.40 -0.67
N ARG A 20 -9.46 1.17 -1.01
CA ARG A 20 -10.20 -0.03 -0.58
C ARG A 20 -9.52 -1.32 -1.07
N ASN A 21 -9.10 -1.37 -2.32
CA ASN A 21 -8.48 -2.56 -2.90
C ASN A 21 -7.03 -2.74 -2.43
N LEU A 22 -6.30 -1.64 -2.19
CA LEU A 22 -4.98 -1.67 -1.57
C LEU A 22 -5.01 -2.26 -0.16
N LEU A 23 -5.97 -1.84 0.68
CA LEU A 23 -6.13 -2.40 2.03
C LEU A 23 -6.44 -3.89 1.99
N ARG A 24 -7.34 -4.34 1.09
CA ARG A 24 -7.62 -5.77 0.89
C ARG A 24 -6.39 -6.56 0.46
N ARG A 25 -5.56 -5.96 -0.40
CA ARG A 25 -4.31 -6.58 -0.84
C ARG A 25 -3.33 -6.72 0.32
N ILE A 26 -3.13 -5.67 1.11
CA ILE A 26 -2.29 -5.71 2.32
C ILE A 26 -2.76 -6.81 3.28
N ASP A 27 -4.07 -6.87 3.56
CA ASP A 27 -4.65 -7.93 4.39
C ASP A 27 -4.39 -9.33 3.82
N SER A 28 -4.55 -9.51 2.51
CA SER A 28 -4.31 -10.79 1.84
C SER A 28 -2.84 -11.23 1.89
N GLU A 29 -1.91 -10.31 1.67
CA GLU A 29 -0.47 -10.61 1.73
C GLU A 29 0.00 -10.88 3.17
N ASN A 30 -0.50 -10.12 4.14
CA ASN A 30 -0.27 -10.40 5.56
C ASN A 30 -0.71 -11.80 5.98
N GLN A 31 -1.83 -12.29 5.45
CA GLN A 31 -2.33 -13.65 5.73
C GLN A 31 -1.44 -14.74 5.11
N LYS A 32 -0.87 -14.49 3.92
CA LYS A 32 0.02 -15.44 3.24
C LYS A 32 1.36 -15.63 3.96
N HIS A 33 1.86 -14.59 4.63
CA HIS A 33 3.23 -14.58 5.14
C HIS A 33 3.40 -15.12 6.58
N GLU A 34 2.36 -15.72 7.19
CA GLU A 34 2.30 -16.21 8.60
C GLU A 34 2.63 -15.15 9.68
N GLN A 35 3.27 -14.04 9.32
CA GLN A 35 3.58 -12.87 10.14
C GLN A 35 3.03 -11.64 9.41
N GLN A 36 2.26 -10.83 10.13
CA GLN A 36 1.76 -9.56 9.62
C GLN A 36 2.95 -8.60 9.45
N THR A 37 3.25 -8.24 8.20
CA THR A 37 4.37 -7.35 7.86
C THR A 37 3.94 -5.89 7.91
N VAL A 38 2.66 -5.60 7.68
CA VAL A 38 2.09 -4.24 7.65
C VAL A 38 0.77 -4.21 8.42
N LEU A 39 0.73 -3.46 9.52
CA LEU A 39 -0.46 -3.29 10.36
C LEU A 39 -1.06 -1.92 10.13
N VAL A 40 -2.12 -1.84 9.32
CA VAL A 40 -2.84 -0.60 9.07
C VAL A 40 -3.74 -0.25 10.27
N SER A 41 -3.55 0.95 10.82
CA SER A 41 -4.34 1.49 11.92
C SER A 41 -5.45 2.41 11.42
N HIS A 42 -5.15 3.29 10.46
CA HIS A 42 -6.08 4.25 9.90
C HIS A 42 -5.89 4.36 8.39
N ALA A 43 -6.98 4.61 7.69
CA ALA A 43 -6.95 4.84 6.25
C ALA A 43 -8.16 5.68 5.83
N TRP A 44 -7.93 6.71 5.00
CA TRP A 44 -8.99 7.55 4.47
C TRP A 44 -8.59 8.21 3.15
N THR A 45 -9.56 8.83 2.50
CA THR A 45 -9.33 9.68 1.32
C THR A 45 -9.78 11.10 1.58
N GLU A 46 -9.05 12.04 0.99
CA GLU A 46 -9.45 13.45 0.88
C GLU A 46 -9.24 13.90 -0.56
N GLY A 47 -10.33 14.20 -1.27
CA GLY A 47 -10.25 14.49 -2.70
C GLY A 47 -9.73 13.27 -3.48
N ALA A 48 -8.65 13.48 -4.24
CA ALA A 48 -7.96 12.43 -5.00
C ALA A 48 -6.76 11.84 -4.25
N VAL A 49 -6.57 12.20 -2.98
CA VAL A 49 -5.45 11.76 -2.16
C VAL A 49 -5.93 10.68 -1.20
N PHE A 50 -5.16 9.60 -1.06
CA PHE A 50 -5.36 8.65 0.04
C PHE A 50 -4.27 8.80 1.10
N TYR A 51 -4.64 8.40 2.31
CA TYR A 51 -3.81 8.43 3.49
C TYR A 51 -3.86 7.05 4.15
N VAL A 52 -2.70 6.51 4.52
CA VAL A 52 -2.59 5.25 5.26
C VAL A 52 -1.62 5.44 6.41
N VAL A 53 -2.08 5.14 7.63
CA VAL A 53 -1.22 5.12 8.83
C VAL A 53 -1.06 3.70 9.30
N TYR A 54 0.18 3.24 9.34
CA TYR A 54 0.50 1.84 9.59
C TYR A 54 1.75 1.67 10.46
N SER A 55 1.89 0.50 11.04
CA SER A 55 3.11 0.05 11.69
C SER A 55 3.62 -1.22 11.01
N ALA A 56 4.90 -1.52 11.16
CA ALA A 56 5.52 -2.68 10.52
C ALA A 56 6.48 -3.35 11.51
N PRO A 57 5.99 -4.31 12.33
CA PRO A 57 6.83 -4.99 13.29
C PRO A 57 8.05 -5.65 12.63
N PRO A 58 9.22 -5.68 13.31
CA PRO A 58 9.45 -5.29 14.70
C PRO A 58 9.77 -3.80 14.91
N SER A 59 9.53 -2.93 13.91
CA SER A 59 9.76 -1.50 14.07
C SER A 59 8.69 -0.86 14.96
N ASP A 60 9.11 -0.05 15.93
CA ASP A 60 8.23 0.74 16.79
C ASP A 60 7.80 2.07 16.14
N ILE A 61 8.20 2.31 14.89
CA ILE A 61 7.87 3.54 14.17
C ILE A 61 6.43 3.44 13.63
N THR A 62 5.65 4.49 13.85
CA THR A 62 4.38 4.70 13.13
C THR A 62 4.66 5.44 11.83
N TRP A 63 4.24 4.86 10.72
CA TRP A 63 4.44 5.39 9.38
C TRP A 63 3.13 5.97 8.84
N GLY A 64 3.25 7.02 8.06
CA GLY A 64 2.17 7.59 7.29
C GLY A 64 2.54 7.61 5.81
N LEU A 65 1.60 7.27 4.94
CA LEU A 65 1.74 7.36 3.49
C LEU A 65 0.65 8.27 2.93
N THR A 66 1.04 9.23 2.09
CA THR A 66 0.12 10.05 1.29
C THR A 66 0.37 9.85 -0.19
N ARG A 67 -0.69 9.67 -0.97
CA ARG A 67 -0.58 9.51 -2.43
C ARG A 67 -1.70 10.20 -3.16
N ASP A 68 -1.35 11.00 -4.16
CA ASP A 68 -2.30 11.55 -5.13
C ASP A 68 -2.52 10.53 -6.25
N THR A 69 -3.76 10.09 -6.45
CA THR A 69 -4.08 9.03 -7.41
C THR A 69 -4.34 9.53 -8.82
N ARG A 70 -4.18 10.83 -9.09
CA ARG A 70 -4.44 11.39 -10.44
C ARG A 70 -3.37 11.03 -11.46
N GLU A 71 -2.18 10.71 -10.98
CA GLU A 71 -1.03 10.33 -11.80
C GLU A 71 -0.42 9.04 -11.27
N SER A 72 0.11 8.26 -12.21
CA SER A 72 0.88 7.07 -11.93
C SER A 72 2.20 7.44 -11.29
N ILE A 73 2.62 6.63 -10.31
CA ILE A 73 3.95 6.77 -9.68
C ILE A 73 5.06 6.16 -10.53
N VAL A 74 4.71 5.37 -11.56
CA VAL A 74 5.67 4.75 -12.49
C VAL A 74 5.76 5.49 -13.83
N ASP A 75 4.65 6.08 -14.29
CA ASP A 75 4.57 6.77 -15.58
C ASP A 75 4.04 8.20 -15.44
N LEU A 76 4.51 9.11 -16.30
CA LEU A 76 4.00 10.48 -16.37
C LEU A 76 2.64 10.52 -17.08
N GLY A 77 1.59 10.04 -16.42
CA GLY A 77 0.23 9.99 -16.95
C GLY A 77 -0.77 9.42 -15.92
N PRO A 78 -2.07 9.40 -16.25
CA PRO A 78 -3.06 8.74 -15.40
C PRO A 78 -2.81 7.23 -15.36
N TRP A 79 -3.28 6.58 -14.30
CA TRP A 79 -3.32 5.12 -14.22
C TRP A 79 -4.10 4.52 -15.38
N THR A 80 -3.60 3.42 -15.94
CA THR A 80 -4.30 2.68 -16.99
C THR A 80 -5.60 2.09 -16.46
N ASP A 81 -5.53 1.50 -15.26
CA ASP A 81 -6.65 0.92 -14.55
C ASP A 81 -6.38 0.83 -13.03
N LEU A 82 -7.42 0.41 -12.31
CA LEU A 82 -7.43 0.29 -10.85
C LEU A 82 -6.48 -0.80 -10.33
N ASP A 83 -6.40 -1.94 -11.01
CA ASP A 83 -5.61 -3.08 -10.54
C ASP A 83 -4.12 -2.78 -10.65
N GLU A 84 -3.72 -2.10 -11.73
CA GLU A 84 -2.37 -1.59 -11.92
C GLU A 84 -2.00 -0.59 -10.83
N ALA A 85 -2.87 0.38 -10.54
CA ALA A 85 -2.64 1.36 -9.47
C ALA A 85 -2.42 0.66 -8.12
N VAL A 86 -3.33 -0.25 -7.75
CA VAL A 86 -3.25 -1.01 -6.50
C VAL A 86 -1.98 -1.84 -6.41
N LEU A 87 -1.58 -2.49 -7.51
CA LEU A 87 -0.36 -3.28 -7.60
C LEU A 87 0.88 -2.42 -7.33
N TYR A 88 1.03 -1.31 -8.03
CA TYR A 88 2.24 -0.49 -7.92
C TYR A 88 2.31 0.28 -6.61
N TYR A 89 1.19 0.77 -6.07
CA TYR A 89 1.20 1.34 -4.73
C TYR A 89 1.62 0.30 -3.69
N TYR A 90 1.14 -0.95 -3.80
CA TYR A 90 1.58 -2.01 -2.90
C TYR A 90 3.09 -2.29 -3.03
N LEU A 91 3.56 -2.58 -4.25
CA LEU A 91 4.96 -2.94 -4.48
C LEU A 91 5.91 -1.80 -4.08
N LEU A 92 5.65 -0.58 -4.53
CA LEU A 92 6.59 0.52 -4.33
C LEU A 92 6.53 1.08 -2.91
N ASP A 93 5.35 1.23 -2.31
CA ASP A 93 5.23 1.90 -1.01
C ASP A 93 5.28 0.94 0.19
N PHE A 94 4.93 -0.33 0.02
CA PHE A 94 4.88 -1.30 1.13
C PHE A 94 5.90 -2.43 1.00
N GLU A 95 6.45 -2.70 -0.19
CA GLU A 95 7.47 -3.73 -0.38
C GLU A 95 8.87 -3.14 -0.61
N GLU A 96 9.05 -2.24 -1.59
CA GLU A 96 10.35 -1.70 -1.98
C GLU A 96 10.81 -0.52 -1.11
N ASN A 97 9.97 0.50 -0.89
CA ASN A 97 10.30 1.65 -0.03
C ASN A 97 10.18 1.33 1.46
N TRP A 98 10.03 0.06 1.83
CA TRP A 98 9.84 -0.35 3.21
C TRP A 98 11.16 -0.42 4.01
N PRO A 99 11.31 0.36 5.10
CA PRO A 99 12.51 0.29 5.95
C PRO A 99 12.50 -0.91 6.94
N GLY A 100 11.40 -1.67 7.04
CA GLY A 100 11.11 -2.50 8.21
C GLY A 100 11.90 -3.80 8.36
N ARG A 101 12.55 -4.34 7.31
CA ARG A 101 13.44 -5.51 7.50
C ARG A 101 14.72 -5.19 8.25
N PHE A 102 15.15 -3.93 8.27
CA PHE A 102 16.46 -3.55 8.82
C PHE A 102 16.40 -2.47 9.90
N SER A 103 15.28 -1.75 10.03
CA SER A 103 15.17 -0.65 10.99
C SER A 103 14.71 -1.13 12.37
N ARG A 104 15.66 -1.65 13.17
CA ARG A 104 15.50 -1.79 14.63
C ARG A 104 15.75 -0.47 15.38
N GLN A 105 15.68 0.65 14.68
CA GLN A 105 15.91 1.94 15.32
C GLN A 105 14.70 2.28 16.18
N PRO A 106 14.91 2.71 17.43
CA PRO A 106 13.82 3.21 18.25
C PRO A 106 13.18 4.40 17.52
N GLY A 107 11.89 4.28 17.23
CA GLY A 107 11.08 5.41 16.79
C GLY A 107 10.83 6.39 17.93
N GLU A 108 10.46 7.62 17.60
CA GLU A 108 9.74 8.42 18.58
C GLU A 108 8.34 7.80 18.72
N PRO A 109 7.98 7.33 19.92
CA PRO A 109 6.65 6.79 20.12
C PRO A 109 5.63 7.90 19.86
N ASP A 110 4.52 7.53 19.21
CA ASP A 110 3.36 8.40 18.97
C ASP A 110 3.54 9.52 17.93
N VAL A 111 4.61 9.52 17.12
CA VAL A 111 4.76 10.43 15.98
C VAL A 111 4.66 9.69 14.66
N ILE A 112 3.86 10.21 13.73
CA ILE A 112 3.70 9.68 12.38
C ILE A 112 4.84 10.18 11.49
N ARG A 113 5.58 9.24 10.90
CA ARG A 113 6.58 9.55 9.86
C ARG A 113 5.94 9.47 8.48
N TRP A 114 5.52 10.62 7.97
CA TRP A 114 4.90 10.73 6.65
C TRP A 114 5.89 10.60 5.49
N SER A 115 5.46 9.95 4.42
CA SER A 115 6.15 9.83 3.14
C SER A 115 5.16 9.90 1.98
N GLY A 116 5.68 9.97 0.74
CA GLY A 116 4.91 10.02 -0.48
C GLY A 116 4.70 11.46 -0.98
N ASP A 117 3.50 11.75 -1.46
CA ASP A 117 3.12 13.05 -2.01
C ASP A 117 2.66 13.95 -0.85
N LEU A 118 3.63 14.50 -0.12
CA LEU A 118 3.39 15.25 1.12
C LEU A 118 2.38 16.37 0.91
N SER A 119 1.28 16.33 1.67
CA SER A 119 0.33 17.45 1.78
C SER A 119 0.86 18.50 2.76
N GLU A 120 0.38 19.73 2.62
CA GLU A 120 0.45 20.71 3.71
C GLU A 120 -0.45 20.21 4.86
N ASP A 121 -0.03 20.45 6.11
CA ASP A 121 -0.79 20.20 7.34
C ASP A 121 -1.15 18.73 7.67
N LEU A 122 -0.19 17.81 7.50
CA LEU A 122 -0.38 16.43 7.94
C LEU A 122 -0.42 16.31 9.47
N VAL A 123 -1.36 15.50 9.96
CA VAL A 123 -1.52 15.19 11.39
C VAL A 123 -0.25 14.53 11.93
N GLU A 124 0.26 15.02 13.06
CA GLU A 124 1.52 14.52 13.64
C GLU A 124 1.34 13.25 14.48
N HIS A 125 0.21 13.14 15.19
CA HIS A 125 -0.02 12.05 16.14
C HIS A 125 -1.19 11.14 15.71
N PRO A 126 -1.07 9.80 15.85
CA PRO A 126 -2.16 8.88 15.54
C PRO A 126 -3.44 9.14 16.35
N SER A 127 -3.29 9.64 17.59
CA SER A 127 -4.41 9.94 18.49
C SER A 127 -5.26 11.14 18.05
N ASP A 128 -4.72 12.01 17.20
CA ASP A 128 -5.43 13.15 16.63
C ASP A 128 -6.27 12.77 15.39
N ILE A 129 -6.11 11.54 14.88
CA ILE A 129 -6.87 11.04 13.74
C ILE A 129 -8.27 10.60 14.22
N PRO A 130 -9.36 11.08 13.58
CA PRO A 130 -10.71 10.66 13.94
C PRO A 130 -10.91 9.14 13.88
N ASP A 131 -11.59 8.60 14.89
CA ASP A 131 -11.89 7.16 14.98
C ASP A 131 -12.66 6.61 13.77
N GLY A 132 -13.38 7.47 13.04
CA GLY A 132 -14.09 7.10 11.80
C GLY A 132 -13.16 6.63 10.67
N TYR A 133 -11.86 6.91 10.76
CA TYR A 133 -10.84 6.45 9.80
C TYR A 133 -10.10 5.20 10.26
N ARG A 134 -10.46 4.62 11.42
CA ARG A 134 -9.85 3.38 11.88
C ARG A 134 -10.10 2.26 10.89
N HIS A 135 -9.02 1.59 10.51
CA HIS A 135 -9.11 0.39 9.71
C HIS A 135 -9.38 -0.81 10.62
N SER A 136 -10.38 -1.62 10.25
CA SER A 136 -10.61 -2.94 10.82
C SER A 136 -10.26 -3.95 9.74
N PRO A 137 -9.21 -4.77 9.92
CA PRO A 137 -8.84 -5.79 8.95
C PRO A 137 -10.05 -6.66 8.61
N SER A 138 -10.23 -6.95 7.33
CA SER A 138 -11.33 -7.82 6.94
C SER A 138 -11.03 -9.23 7.47
N ALA A 139 -11.85 -9.72 8.40
CA ALA A 139 -11.77 -11.09 8.87
C ALA A 139 -12.24 -12.03 7.76
N GLY A 140 -11.38 -12.26 6.76
CA GLY A 140 -11.49 -13.28 5.73
C GLY A 140 -12.88 -13.44 5.11
N ASP A 141 -13.22 -12.61 4.13
CA ASP A 141 -14.00 -13.13 3.02
C ASP A 141 -13.04 -14.02 2.22
N THR A 142 -13.05 -15.31 2.52
CA THR A 142 -12.42 -16.34 1.70
C THR A 142 -13.08 -16.27 0.32
N ALA A 143 -12.49 -15.49 -0.58
CA ALA A 143 -12.74 -15.62 -2.00
C ALA A 143 -12.32 -17.05 -2.35
N VAL A 144 -13.31 -17.91 -2.56
CA VAL A 144 -13.12 -19.24 -3.09
C VAL A 144 -12.57 -19.04 -4.49
N GLU A 145 -11.24 -19.08 -4.61
CA GLU A 145 -10.55 -19.11 -5.88
C GLU A 145 -11.06 -20.35 -6.62
N SER A 146 -11.88 -20.13 -7.64
CA SER A 146 -12.23 -21.18 -8.57
C SER A 146 -10.98 -21.46 -9.38
N GLU A 147 -10.19 -22.46 -8.95
CA GLU A 147 -9.08 -23.00 -9.73
C GLU A 147 -9.58 -23.39 -11.13
N PRO A 148 -9.00 -22.86 -12.23
CA PRO A 148 -9.16 -23.49 -13.53
C PRO A 148 -8.35 -24.80 -13.51
N PRO A 149 -8.93 -25.94 -13.95
CA PRO A 149 -8.23 -27.20 -13.89
C PRO A 149 -7.16 -27.26 -14.98
N GLY A 150 -5.91 -27.32 -14.56
CA GLY A 150 -4.86 -28.02 -15.32
C GLY A 150 -3.69 -27.16 -15.75
N GLN A 151 -2.60 -27.24 -14.99
CA GLN A 151 -1.26 -27.33 -15.53
C GLN A 151 -0.36 -27.96 -14.46
N GLY A 152 0.09 -29.19 -14.73
CA GLY A 152 0.96 -29.96 -13.83
C GLY A 152 2.32 -29.28 -13.59
N PRO A 153 3.12 -29.81 -12.66
CA PRO A 153 4.35 -29.17 -12.22
C PRO A 153 5.35 -29.05 -13.38
N VAL A 154 5.71 -27.82 -13.72
CA VAL A 154 6.81 -27.53 -14.66
C VAL A 154 8.12 -27.69 -13.89
N THR A 155 8.83 -28.77 -14.18
CA THR A 155 10.18 -29.02 -13.70
C THR A 155 11.12 -28.02 -14.36
N ASN A 156 11.57 -26.98 -13.64
CA ASN A 156 12.65 -26.12 -14.09
C ASN A 156 14.00 -26.82 -13.83
N GLU A 157 14.61 -27.40 -14.87
CA GLU A 157 16.01 -27.81 -14.79
C GLU A 157 16.93 -26.57 -14.80
N PRO A 158 18.03 -26.58 -14.02
CA PRO A 158 18.96 -25.45 -13.97
C PRO A 158 19.70 -25.27 -15.31
N ARG A 159 19.64 -24.06 -15.85
CA ARG A 159 20.40 -23.66 -17.05
C ARG A 159 21.91 -23.70 -16.73
N GLN A 160 22.62 -24.68 -17.28
CA GLN A 160 24.09 -24.69 -17.25
C GLN A 160 24.61 -23.62 -18.21
N TYR A 161 25.20 -22.55 -17.67
CA TYR A 161 26.10 -21.69 -18.43
C TYR A 161 27.43 -22.42 -18.59
N GLY A 162 27.70 -22.93 -19.79
CA GLY A 162 29.02 -23.45 -20.13
C GLY A 162 30.00 -22.29 -20.32
N ASP A 163 31.09 -22.30 -19.55
CA ASP A 163 32.26 -21.45 -19.78
C ASP A 163 32.95 -21.83 -21.10
N PRO A 164 33.40 -20.86 -21.92
CA PRO A 164 34.16 -21.15 -23.14
C PRO A 164 35.65 -21.35 -22.82
N LEU A 165 36.22 -22.47 -23.29
CA LEU A 165 37.65 -22.66 -23.52
C LEU A 165 37.89 -23.16 -24.95
#